data_AF-A0AA35PLR1-F1
#
_entry.id   AF-A0AA35PLR1-F1
#
_cell.length_a   1.000
_cell.length_b   1.000
_cell.length_c   1.000
_cell.angle_alpha   90.00
_cell.angle_beta   90.00
_cell.angle_gamma   90.00
#
_symmetry.space_group_name_H-M   'P 1'
#
loop_
_entity.id
_entity.type
_entity.pdbx_description
1 polymer ?
#
loop_
_entity_poly.entity_id
_entity_poly.type
_entity_poly.pdbx_seq_one_letter_code
_entity_poly.pdbx_strand_id
1 'polypeptide(L)'
;MFLLVAFGRQAALAKNLQERRSNVPGTCLQNCNACTSPPANIAFQGVSLAAAKERGQLVFLEGLKSSNDILFGQQHQEQTGEASPFQFLSGDGSNLKALYEFVRSVLSPASSRDSWKCPVLLVDNLGILLGLGVRLTDILDFIHYCRVTVNTQLKGNLVVMLHSSADSEDEENELLVKAVRHQSNRILWAEGLATGYCKDVHGQLSIIQRSSWERKAERDHLRIYQYKIQDRNVVFFARGMSAAVL
;
A
#
# COMPACT_ATOMS: atom_id res chain seq x y z
N MET A 1 12.46 -7.73 -2.77
CA MET A 1 12.55 -6.64 -1.78
C MET A 1 11.25 -5.86 -1.80
N PHE A 2 10.71 -5.61 -0.61
CA PHE A 2 9.52 -4.80 -0.38
C PHE A 2 9.96 -3.52 0.34
N LEU A 3 9.50 -2.36 -0.11
CA LEU A 3 9.57 -1.13 0.65
C LEU A 3 8.15 -0.74 1.04
N LEU A 4 7.87 -0.65 2.33
CA LEU A 4 6.61 -0.14 2.85
C LEU A 4 6.85 1.24 3.47
N VAL A 5 6.24 2.25 2.86
CA VAL A 5 6.18 3.62 3.38
C VAL A 5 4.82 3.80 4.02
N ALA A 6 4.77 3.98 5.34
CA ALA A 6 3.50 4.05 6.06
C ALA A 6 3.26 5.40 6.73
N PHE A 7 2.19 6.07 6.32
CA PHE A 7 1.75 7.34 6.88
C PHE A 7 0.55 7.19 7.81
N GLY A 8 -0.12 6.05 7.88
CA GLY A 8 -1.31 5.83 8.71
C GLY A 8 -1.06 5.24 10.10
N ARG A 9 -2.04 5.38 11.00
CA ARG A 9 -2.08 4.67 12.31
C ARG A 9 -2.07 3.15 12.17
N GLN A 10 -2.39 2.60 10.98
CA GLN A 10 -2.26 1.17 10.67
C GLN A 10 -0.80 0.67 10.79
N ALA A 11 0.19 1.55 10.75
CA ALA A 11 1.58 1.23 11.14
C ALA A 11 1.69 0.70 12.58
N ALA A 12 0.81 1.13 13.49
CA ALA A 12 0.74 0.61 14.87
C ALA A 12 0.04 -0.77 14.96
N LEU A 13 -0.76 -1.14 13.96
CA LEU A 13 -1.40 -2.45 13.87
C LEU A 13 -0.40 -3.51 13.39
N ALA A 14 0.53 -3.14 12.50
CA ALA A 14 1.71 -3.95 12.19
C ALA A 14 2.60 -4.18 13.43
N LYS A 15 2.70 -3.19 14.34
CA LYS A 15 3.38 -3.35 15.64
C LYS A 15 2.60 -4.22 16.64
N ASN A 16 1.27 -4.21 16.65
CA ASN A 16 0.50 -5.09 17.55
C ASN A 16 0.56 -6.57 17.13
N LEU A 17 0.75 -6.86 15.84
CA LEU A 17 1.04 -8.22 15.36
C LEU A 17 2.48 -8.69 15.71
N GLN A 18 3.34 -7.80 16.20
CA GLN A 18 4.74 -8.04 16.55
C GLN A 18 4.91 -8.80 17.90
N GLU A 19 3.92 -8.76 18.79
CA GLU A 19 4.09 -9.22 20.18
C GLU A 19 3.70 -10.68 20.45
N ARG A 20 3.06 -11.40 19.52
CA ARG A 20 2.64 -12.80 19.76
C ARG A 20 3.45 -13.80 18.93
N ARG A 21 4.54 -14.29 19.54
CA ARG A 21 5.41 -15.38 19.04
C ARG A 21 4.60 -16.63 18.67
N SER A 22 4.76 -17.12 17.43
CA SER A 22 4.80 -18.56 17.13
C SER A 22 5.38 -18.79 15.73
N ASN A 23 6.42 -19.62 15.69
CA ASN A 23 7.25 -20.06 14.57
C ASN A 23 6.44 -20.88 13.53
N VAL A 24 6.34 -20.42 12.27
CA VAL A 24 5.94 -21.25 11.09
C VAL A 24 6.62 -20.67 9.83
N PRO A 25 7.19 -21.49 8.92
CA PRO A 25 8.01 -21.01 7.81
C PRO A 25 7.19 -20.34 6.69
N GLY A 26 7.86 -19.42 5.99
CA GLY A 26 7.25 -18.38 5.17
C GLY A 26 6.75 -18.80 3.80
N THR A 27 5.84 -17.98 3.27
CA THR A 27 5.43 -17.98 1.87
C THR A 27 5.49 -16.55 1.33
N CYS A 28 6.08 -16.39 0.16
CA CYS A 28 6.27 -15.12 -0.54
C CYS A 28 4.91 -14.57 -1.00
N LEU A 29 4.69 -13.25 -0.96
CA LEU A 29 3.61 -12.57 -1.68
C LEU A 29 3.77 -12.86 -3.17
N GLN A 30 3.17 -13.95 -3.62
CA GLN A 30 3.22 -14.40 -5.00
C GLN A 30 2.19 -13.60 -5.80
N ASN A 31 2.73 -12.81 -6.72
CA ASN A 31 2.10 -12.21 -7.89
C ASN A 31 0.82 -12.97 -8.32
N CYS A 32 -0.37 -12.43 -8.02
CA CYS A 32 -1.65 -12.98 -8.46
C CYS A 32 -1.86 -12.74 -9.96
N ASN A 33 -1.12 -13.46 -10.80
CA ASN A 33 -1.37 -13.56 -12.24
C ASN A 33 -2.26 -14.77 -12.62
N ALA A 34 -2.83 -15.48 -11.64
CA ALA A 34 -3.69 -16.64 -11.89
C ALA A 34 -5.01 -16.51 -11.10
N CYS A 35 -5.93 -15.69 -11.60
CA CYS A 35 -7.33 -15.76 -11.21
C CYS A 35 -8.17 -16.16 -12.43
N THR A 36 -8.03 -17.40 -12.89
CA THR A 36 -8.84 -17.99 -13.98
C THR A 36 -9.56 -19.28 -13.58
N SER A 37 -9.54 -19.70 -12.31
CA SER A 37 -10.27 -20.87 -11.81
C SER A 37 -11.33 -20.53 -10.72
N PRO A 38 -12.37 -21.37 -10.52
CA PRO A 38 -13.44 -21.17 -9.52
C PRO A 38 -12.91 -21.28 -8.08
N PRO A 39 -13.68 -20.88 -7.04
CA PRO A 39 -13.14 -20.46 -5.76
C PRO A 39 -12.64 -21.65 -4.93
N ALA A 40 -11.36 -21.96 -5.04
CA ALA A 40 -10.65 -22.58 -3.93
C ALA A 40 -10.42 -21.48 -2.88
N ASN A 41 -10.79 -21.75 -1.62
CA ASN A 41 -10.57 -20.87 -0.47
C ASN A 41 -9.19 -20.21 -0.54
N ILE A 42 -9.13 -18.92 -0.88
CA ILE A 42 -7.88 -18.16 -0.88
C ILE A 42 -7.60 -17.79 0.58
N ALA A 43 -6.95 -18.70 1.30
CA ALA A 43 -6.45 -18.46 2.65
C ALA A 43 -5.06 -17.83 2.54
N PHE A 44 -4.94 -16.54 2.83
CA PHE A 44 -3.64 -15.91 3.01
C PHE A 44 -3.07 -16.35 4.37
N GLN A 45 -2.02 -17.18 4.36
CA GLN A 45 -1.30 -17.54 5.58
C GLN A 45 -0.38 -16.36 5.95
N GLY A 46 -0.48 -15.90 7.20
CA GLY A 46 0.20 -14.67 7.66
C GLY A 46 1.73 -14.76 7.54
N VAL A 47 2.35 -13.72 6.98
CA VAL A 47 3.81 -13.57 6.90
C VAL A 47 4.28 -12.71 8.08
N SER A 48 5.35 -13.14 8.77
CA SER A 48 5.97 -12.32 9.81
C SER A 48 6.78 -11.18 9.18
N LEU A 49 6.30 -9.94 9.35
CA LEU A 49 6.98 -8.74 8.86
C LEU A 49 8.33 -8.53 9.54
N ALA A 50 8.45 -8.88 10.82
CA ALA A 50 9.72 -8.81 11.56
C ALA A 50 10.77 -9.73 10.94
N ALA A 51 10.41 -11.00 10.68
CA ALA A 51 11.31 -11.94 10.03
C ALA A 51 11.68 -11.51 8.60
N ALA A 52 10.76 -10.88 7.87
CA ALA A 52 11.05 -10.33 6.54
C ALA A 52 12.01 -9.14 6.60
N LYS A 53 11.88 -8.29 7.62
CA LYS A 53 12.79 -7.16 7.89
C LYS A 53 14.19 -7.66 8.27
N GLU A 54 14.28 -8.63 9.17
CA GLU A 54 15.56 -9.23 9.60
C GLU A 54 16.31 -9.91 8.45
N ARG A 55 15.58 -10.51 7.49
CA ARG A 55 16.15 -11.12 6.28
C ARG A 55 16.50 -10.10 5.19
N GLY A 56 16.33 -8.81 5.42
CA GLY A 56 16.54 -7.76 4.41
C GLY A 56 15.56 -7.82 3.22
N GLN A 57 14.44 -8.53 3.38
CA GLN A 57 13.41 -8.66 2.34
C GLN A 57 12.40 -7.53 2.39
N LEU A 58 12.27 -6.85 3.54
CA LEU A 58 11.39 -5.72 3.79
C LEU A 58 12.16 -4.54 4.39
N VAL A 59 12.01 -3.36 3.80
CA VAL A 59 12.37 -2.08 4.38
C VAL A 59 11.09 -1.37 4.79
N PHE A 60 11.04 -0.85 6.02
CA PHE A 60 9.87 -0.19 6.57
C PHE A 60 10.22 1.25 6.96
N LEU A 61 9.56 2.22 6.33
CA LEU A 61 9.68 3.64 6.63
C LEU A 61 8.45 4.10 7.42
N GLU A 62 8.63 4.35 8.72
CA GLU A 62 7.58 4.80 9.64
C GLU A 62 7.34 6.31 9.50
N GLY A 63 6.49 6.70 8.54
CA GLY A 63 6.21 8.09 8.23
C GLY A 63 5.74 8.91 9.43
N LEU A 64 4.69 8.46 10.13
CA LEU A 64 4.19 9.20 11.31
C LEU A 64 5.20 9.32 12.44
N LYS A 65 6.00 8.29 12.68
CA LYS A 65 7.01 8.34 13.74
C LYS A 65 8.07 9.37 13.37
N SER A 66 8.62 9.27 12.16
CA SER A 66 9.61 10.23 11.66
C SER A 66 9.05 11.65 11.60
N SER A 67 7.78 11.83 11.24
CA SER A 67 7.10 13.13 11.28
C SER A 67 7.02 13.69 12.70
N ASN A 68 6.64 12.87 13.67
CA ASN A 68 6.56 13.30 15.06
C ASN A 68 7.93 13.66 15.64
N ASP A 69 8.96 12.87 15.33
CA ASP A 69 10.33 13.12 15.79
C ASP A 69 10.87 14.46 15.22
N ILE A 70 10.50 14.80 13.98
CA ILE A 70 10.89 16.08 13.35
C ILE A 70 10.08 17.27 13.88
N LEU A 71 8.77 17.10 14.06
CA LEU A 71 7.87 18.19 14.47
C LEU A 71 7.93 18.48 15.97
N PHE A 72 8.17 17.46 16.80
CA PHE A 72 8.07 17.55 18.26
C PHE A 72 9.31 17.06 19.01
N GLY A 73 10.29 16.45 18.31
CA GLY A 73 11.52 15.97 18.95
C GLY A 73 12.45 17.11 19.33
N GLN A 74 13.12 16.96 20.48
CA GLN A 74 14.28 17.80 20.81
C GLN A 74 15.40 17.44 19.83
N GLN A 75 15.92 18.44 19.12
CA GLN A 75 16.93 18.28 18.05
C GLN A 75 18.15 17.46 18.50
N HIS A 76 18.16 16.17 18.21
CA HIS A 76 19.38 15.39 18.08
C HIS A 76 19.60 15.15 16.59
N GLN A 77 20.17 16.15 15.91
CA GLN A 77 20.82 15.94 14.63
C GLN A 77 22.01 15.01 14.88
N GLU A 78 21.78 13.69 14.82
CA GLU A 78 22.89 12.78 14.60
C GLU A 78 23.48 13.08 13.22
N GLN A 79 24.77 13.38 13.27
CA GLN A 79 25.60 13.89 12.20
C GLN A 79 25.83 12.83 11.13
N THR A 80 24.90 12.72 10.19
CA THR A 80 25.16 12.13 8.88
C THR A 80 24.54 13.08 7.87
N GLY A 81 25.33 13.66 6.96
CA GLY A 81 24.91 14.70 6.01
C GLY A 81 23.90 14.24 4.94
N GLU A 82 23.12 13.20 5.22
CA GLU A 82 22.06 12.69 4.35
C GLU A 82 20.74 13.35 4.71
N ALA A 83 20.06 13.93 3.72
CA ALA A 83 18.80 14.64 3.92
C ALA A 83 17.71 13.69 4.42
N SER A 84 16.98 14.09 5.48
CA SER A 84 15.83 13.32 5.96
C SER A 84 14.80 13.12 4.84
N PRO A 85 14.25 11.90 4.65
CA PRO A 85 13.16 11.67 3.69
C PRO A 85 11.95 12.57 3.93
N PHE A 86 11.80 13.10 5.15
CA PHE A 86 10.71 13.96 5.60
C PHE A 86 11.11 15.43 5.72
N GLN A 87 12.19 15.85 5.05
CA GLN A 87 12.64 17.25 5.04
C GLN A 87 11.53 18.25 4.64
N PHE A 88 10.55 17.80 3.85
CA PHE A 88 9.39 18.61 3.47
C PHE A 88 8.59 19.15 4.66
N LEU A 89 8.64 18.49 5.83
CA LEU A 89 7.96 18.92 7.06
C LEU A 89 8.61 20.13 7.73
N SER A 90 9.92 20.31 7.54
CA SER A 90 10.66 21.45 8.08
C SER A 90 10.79 22.61 7.09
N GLY A 91 10.43 22.37 5.83
CA GLY A 91 10.44 23.36 4.75
C GLY A 91 9.06 23.98 4.51
N ASP A 92 8.87 24.51 3.31
CA ASP A 92 7.59 25.06 2.82
C ASP A 92 6.63 23.97 2.29
N GLY A 93 6.92 22.69 2.53
CA GLY A 93 6.13 21.56 2.01
C GLY A 93 6.19 21.39 0.49
N SER A 94 7.06 22.12 -0.22
CA SER A 94 6.93 22.32 -1.67
C SER A 94 7.33 21.14 -2.56
N ASN A 95 8.02 20.12 -2.05
CA ASN A 95 8.30 18.92 -2.84
C ASN A 95 8.66 17.70 -2.00
N LEU A 96 8.32 16.52 -2.52
CA LEU A 96 8.61 15.20 -1.94
C LEU A 96 9.89 14.56 -2.51
N LYS A 97 10.85 15.38 -2.98
CA LYS A 97 12.04 14.89 -3.66
C LYS A 97 12.92 14.03 -2.75
N ALA A 98 13.17 14.45 -1.52
CA ALA A 98 13.98 13.70 -0.56
C ALA A 98 13.37 12.32 -0.25
N LEU A 99 12.03 12.26 -0.12
CA LEU A 99 11.30 11.00 0.06
C LEU A 99 11.46 10.08 -1.16
N TYR A 100 11.33 10.64 -2.37
CA TYR A 100 11.55 9.88 -3.60
C TYR A 100 13.00 9.40 -3.74
N GLU A 101 13.99 10.22 -3.41
CA GLU A 101 15.41 9.85 -3.45
C GLU A 101 15.71 8.70 -2.49
N PHE A 102 15.11 8.71 -1.29
CA PHE A 102 15.15 7.59 -0.36
C PHE A 102 14.51 6.32 -0.95
N VAL A 103 13.31 6.42 -1.53
CA VAL A 103 12.66 5.28 -2.20
C VAL A 103 13.57 4.71 -3.29
N ARG A 104 14.16 5.59 -4.11
CA ARG A 104 15.05 5.21 -5.20
C ARG A 104 16.32 4.53 -4.68
N SER A 105 16.96 5.06 -3.64
CA SER A 105 18.20 4.49 -3.09
C SER A 105 17.95 3.08 -2.52
N VAL A 106 16.85 2.89 -1.79
CA VAL A 106 16.49 1.60 -1.19
C VAL A 106 16.15 0.55 -2.24
N LEU A 107 15.39 0.92 -3.28
CA LEU A 107 14.92 -0.02 -4.30
C LEU A 107 15.96 -0.27 -5.41
N SER A 108 17.00 0.56 -5.50
CA SER A 108 18.07 0.35 -6.47
C SER A 108 18.85 -0.90 -6.11
N PRO A 109 19.06 -1.84 -7.04
CA PRO A 109 19.82 -3.05 -6.75
C PRO A 109 21.26 -2.65 -6.38
N ALA A 110 21.66 -2.91 -5.14
CA ALA A 110 23.08 -2.94 -4.81
C ALA A 110 23.76 -3.96 -5.72
N SER A 111 24.99 -3.67 -6.16
CA SER A 111 25.78 -4.45 -7.13
C SER A 111 26.06 -5.92 -6.75
N SER A 112 25.43 -6.44 -5.70
CA SER A 112 25.48 -7.83 -5.25
C SER A 112 24.61 -8.76 -6.09
N ARG A 113 25.13 -9.98 -6.27
CA ARG A 113 24.72 -11.06 -7.17
C ARG A 113 23.29 -11.59 -7.02
N ASP A 114 22.55 -11.17 -5.99
CA ASP A 114 21.16 -11.55 -5.68
C ASP A 114 20.20 -10.36 -5.80
N SER A 115 20.26 -9.66 -6.93
CA SER A 115 19.35 -8.54 -7.21
C SER A 115 17.90 -9.04 -7.30
N TRP A 116 17.03 -8.49 -6.44
CA TRP A 116 15.61 -8.80 -6.44
C TRP A 116 15.00 -8.38 -7.77
N LYS A 117 14.57 -9.36 -8.58
CA LYS A 117 14.18 -9.13 -9.98
C LYS A 117 12.95 -8.21 -10.16
N CYS A 118 12.09 -8.11 -9.14
CA CYS A 118 10.89 -7.28 -9.16
C CYS A 118 10.63 -6.71 -7.76
N PRO A 119 11.04 -5.48 -7.44
CA PRO A 119 10.71 -4.86 -6.16
C PRO A 119 9.23 -4.50 -6.07
N VAL A 120 8.72 -4.39 -4.84
CA VAL A 120 7.37 -3.90 -4.58
C VAL A 120 7.45 -2.70 -3.64
N LEU A 121 6.87 -1.57 -4.07
CA LEU A 121 6.69 -0.38 -3.24
C LEU A 121 5.24 -0.34 -2.77
N LEU A 122 5.04 -0.39 -1.45
CA LEU A 122 3.76 -0.21 -0.80
C LEU A 122 3.75 1.17 -0.16
N VAL A 123 2.79 2.02 -0.53
CA VAL A 123 2.57 3.33 0.08
C VAL A 123 1.24 3.31 0.81
N ASP A 124 1.30 3.32 2.13
CA ASP A 124 0.14 3.25 3.02
C ASP A 124 -0.35 4.66 3.38
N ASN A 125 -1.58 4.95 2.93
CA ASN A 125 -2.36 6.15 3.19
C ASN A 125 -1.72 7.48 2.76
N LEU A 126 -1.68 7.72 1.44
CA LEU A 126 -1.19 8.99 0.88
C LEU A 126 -1.96 10.24 1.33
N GLY A 127 -3.26 10.13 1.64
CA GLY A 127 -4.09 11.29 1.99
C GLY A 127 -3.58 12.05 3.21
N ILE A 128 -2.83 11.38 4.10
CA ILE A 128 -2.20 12.03 5.25
C ILE A 128 -1.19 13.12 4.85
N LEU A 129 -0.57 13.02 3.67
CA LEU A 129 0.35 14.05 3.19
C LEU A 129 -0.36 15.39 2.94
N LEU A 130 -1.63 15.37 2.52
CA LEU A 130 -2.44 16.59 2.40
C LEU A 130 -2.61 17.26 3.76
N GLY A 131 -2.93 16.48 4.79
CA GLY A 131 -3.03 16.97 6.17
C GLY A 131 -1.71 17.44 6.78
N LEU A 132 -0.57 17.05 6.20
CA LEU A 132 0.78 17.54 6.55
C LEU A 132 1.18 18.80 5.75
N GLY A 133 0.27 19.37 4.96
CA GLY A 133 0.49 20.60 4.18
C GLY A 133 1.19 20.38 2.85
N VAL A 134 1.36 19.13 2.40
CA VAL A 134 1.94 18.85 1.08
C VAL A 134 0.88 19.10 0.01
N ARG A 135 1.23 19.86 -1.03
CA ARG A 135 0.29 20.17 -2.11
C ARG A 135 -0.05 18.91 -2.90
N LEU A 136 -1.29 18.83 -3.37
CA LEU A 136 -1.78 17.74 -4.21
C LEU A 136 -0.85 17.46 -5.41
N THR A 137 -0.36 18.50 -6.08
CA THR A 137 0.54 18.37 -7.23
C THR A 137 1.85 17.66 -6.86
N ASP A 138 2.42 17.96 -5.70
CA ASP A 138 3.68 17.38 -5.25
C ASP A 138 3.52 15.90 -4.88
N ILE A 139 2.35 15.52 -4.36
CA ILE A 139 1.97 14.12 -4.11
C ILE A 139 1.84 13.35 -5.43
N LEU A 140 1.18 13.94 -6.42
CA LEU A 140 1.02 13.33 -7.74
C LEU A 140 2.35 13.18 -8.47
N ASP A 141 3.24 14.18 -8.37
CA ASP A 141 4.60 14.11 -8.90
C ASP A 141 5.40 12.98 -8.23
N PHE A 142 5.33 12.86 -6.91
CA PHE A 142 5.96 11.76 -6.16
C PHE A 142 5.49 10.39 -6.66
N ILE A 143 4.18 10.19 -6.84
CA ILE A 143 3.63 8.94 -7.36
C ILE A 143 4.05 8.69 -8.81
N HIS A 144 4.10 9.74 -9.62
CA HIS A 144 4.59 9.64 -10.99
C HIS A 144 6.05 9.16 -11.03
N TYR A 145 6.94 9.79 -10.27
CA TYR A 145 8.35 9.41 -10.19
C TYR A 145 8.53 7.99 -9.67
N CYS A 146 7.82 7.62 -8.59
CA CYS A 146 7.83 6.25 -8.07
C CYS A 146 7.37 5.23 -9.13
N ARG A 147 6.31 5.53 -9.88
CA ARG A 147 5.82 4.66 -10.96
C ARG A 147 6.85 4.49 -12.08
N VAL A 148 7.50 5.57 -12.51
CA VAL A 148 8.56 5.51 -13.53
C VAL A 148 9.72 4.63 -13.06
N THR A 149 10.21 4.83 -11.84
CA THR A 149 11.29 4.03 -11.29
C THR A 149 10.88 2.58 -11.08
N VAL A 150 9.82 2.32 -10.32
CA VAL A 150 9.43 0.97 -9.92
C VAL A 150 8.90 0.17 -11.10
N ASN A 151 7.90 0.67 -11.82
CA ASN A 151 7.22 -0.12 -12.85
C ASN A 151 8.04 -0.16 -14.15
N THR A 152 8.60 0.98 -14.58
CA THR A 152 9.28 1.06 -15.88
C THR A 152 10.74 0.62 -15.81
N GLN A 153 11.52 1.14 -14.85
CA GLN A 153 12.96 0.84 -14.76
C GLN A 153 13.23 -0.48 -14.06
N LEU A 154 12.60 -0.72 -12.90
CA LEU A 154 12.86 -1.90 -12.06
C LEU A 154 11.92 -3.08 -12.34
N LYS A 155 10.93 -2.93 -13.23
CA LYS A 155 9.92 -3.96 -13.55
C LYS A 155 9.22 -4.52 -12.30
N GLY A 156 9.06 -3.68 -11.30
CA GLY A 156 8.40 -3.94 -10.03
C GLY A 156 6.93 -3.51 -10.02
N ASN A 157 6.33 -3.51 -8.83
CA ASN A 157 4.95 -3.08 -8.61
C ASN A 157 4.86 -1.95 -7.57
N LEU A 158 4.12 -0.90 -7.91
CA LEU A 158 3.69 0.13 -6.97
C LEU A 158 2.25 -0.15 -6.54
N VAL A 159 2.03 -0.27 -5.23
CA VAL A 159 0.71 -0.38 -4.61
C VAL A 159 0.52 0.82 -3.69
N VAL A 160 -0.58 1.53 -3.87
CA VAL A 160 -0.91 2.72 -3.12
C VAL A 160 -2.25 2.50 -2.43
N MET A 161 -2.32 2.77 -1.13
CA MET A 161 -3.56 2.78 -0.38
C MET A 161 -4.02 4.22 -0.15
N LEU A 162 -5.31 4.46 -0.39
CA LEU A 162 -6.00 5.72 -0.20
C LEU A 162 -7.32 5.44 0.52
N HIS A 163 -7.77 6.40 1.33
CA HIS A 163 -9.11 6.39 1.89
C HIS A 163 -10.00 7.33 1.08
N SER A 164 -11.20 6.87 0.77
CA SER A 164 -12.28 7.69 0.22
C SER A 164 -13.51 7.40 1.07
N SER A 165 -14.26 8.46 1.39
CA SER A 165 -15.54 8.35 2.08
C SER A 165 -16.58 9.10 1.27
N ALA A 166 -17.73 8.46 1.06
CA ALA A 166 -18.84 9.04 0.31
C ALA A 166 -19.35 10.34 0.93
N ASP A 167 -19.16 10.50 2.24
CA ASP A 167 -19.57 11.68 3.01
C ASP A 167 -18.38 12.64 3.28
N SER A 168 -17.29 12.54 2.52
CA SER A 168 -16.14 13.45 2.65
C SER A 168 -16.46 14.83 2.09
N GLU A 169 -16.22 15.88 2.86
CA GLU A 169 -16.13 17.27 2.37
C GLU A 169 -14.71 17.64 1.91
N ASP A 170 -13.75 16.71 2.01
CA ASP A 170 -12.37 16.91 1.57
C ASP A 170 -12.25 16.78 0.04
N GLU A 171 -12.45 17.89 -0.65
CA GLU A 171 -12.34 17.99 -2.11
C GLU A 171 -10.94 17.64 -2.62
N GLU A 172 -9.88 17.99 -1.89
CA GLU A 172 -8.50 17.71 -2.29
C GLU A 172 -8.19 16.20 -2.24
N ASN A 173 -8.64 15.51 -1.18
CA ASN A 173 -8.49 14.07 -1.10
C ASN A 173 -9.32 13.34 -2.18
N GLU A 174 -10.52 13.81 -2.50
CA GLU A 174 -11.31 13.24 -3.60
C GLU A 174 -10.64 13.44 -4.97
N LEU A 175 -10.00 14.60 -5.19
CA LEU A 175 -9.17 14.82 -6.38
C LEU A 175 -7.95 13.88 -6.41
N LEU A 176 -7.28 13.66 -5.29
CA LEU A 176 -6.17 12.70 -5.16
C LEU A 176 -6.62 11.28 -5.51
N VAL A 177 -7.72 10.81 -4.91
CA VAL A 177 -8.31 9.50 -5.17
C VAL A 177 -8.64 9.34 -6.65
N LYS A 178 -9.29 10.33 -7.24
CA LYS A 178 -9.64 10.33 -8.66
C LYS A 178 -8.39 10.27 -9.54
N ALA A 179 -7.38 11.09 -9.28
CA ALA A 179 -6.15 11.15 -10.05
C ALA A 179 -5.38 9.81 -10.00
N VAL A 180 -5.16 9.24 -8.81
CA VAL A 180 -4.48 7.95 -8.64
C VAL A 180 -5.28 6.81 -9.27
N ARG A 181 -6.62 6.84 -9.16
CA ARG A 181 -7.50 5.88 -9.84
C ARG A 181 -7.36 5.96 -11.35
N HIS A 182 -7.23 7.14 -11.94
CA HIS A 182 -7.02 7.30 -13.39
C HIS A 182 -5.69 6.69 -13.86
N GLN A 183 -4.65 6.75 -13.04
CA GLN A 183 -3.31 6.24 -13.37
C GLN A 183 -3.13 4.73 -13.08
N SER A 184 -4.06 4.11 -12.35
CA SER A 184 -3.97 2.73 -11.88
C SER A 184 -4.37 1.71 -12.95
N ASN A 185 -3.60 0.63 -13.09
CA ASN A 185 -3.93 -0.51 -13.95
C ASN A 185 -4.92 -1.49 -13.29
N ARG A 186 -4.91 -1.55 -11.96
CA ARG A 186 -5.77 -2.38 -11.12
C ARG A 186 -6.24 -1.56 -9.94
N ILE A 187 -7.51 -1.70 -9.58
CA ILE A 187 -8.10 -1.03 -8.42
C ILE A 187 -8.72 -2.11 -7.54
N LEU A 188 -8.35 -2.10 -6.27
CA LEU A 188 -8.95 -2.92 -5.23
C LEU A 188 -9.74 -1.98 -4.34
N TRP A 189 -11.06 -2.07 -4.41
CA TRP A 189 -11.98 -1.20 -3.69
C TRP A 189 -12.66 -1.98 -2.57
N ALA A 190 -12.24 -1.72 -1.33
CA ALA A 190 -12.81 -2.34 -0.15
C ALA A 190 -13.86 -1.40 0.47
N GLU A 191 -15.06 -1.91 0.68
CA GLU A 191 -16.19 -1.16 1.24
C GLU A 191 -16.95 -2.01 2.27
N GLY A 192 -17.67 -1.34 3.17
CA GLY A 192 -18.63 -1.99 4.05
C GLY A 192 -19.85 -2.49 3.28
N LEU A 193 -20.69 -3.31 3.93
CA LEU A 193 -21.95 -3.71 3.31
C LEU A 193 -22.96 -2.56 3.35
N ALA A 194 -23.66 -2.33 2.23
CA ALA A 194 -24.72 -1.33 2.14
C ALA A 194 -25.87 -1.57 3.14
N THR A 195 -26.05 -2.83 3.59
CA THR A 195 -27.05 -3.22 4.58
C THR A 195 -26.60 -3.02 6.03
N GLY A 196 -25.39 -2.53 6.25
CA GLY A 196 -24.79 -2.41 7.59
C GLY A 196 -24.06 -3.67 8.05
N TYR A 197 -23.96 -3.85 9.37
CA TYR A 197 -23.12 -4.88 9.97
C TYR A 197 -23.68 -6.30 9.80
N CYS A 198 -22.79 -7.26 9.52
CA CYS A 198 -23.09 -8.69 9.57
C CYS A 198 -21.94 -9.43 10.26
N LYS A 199 -22.28 -10.40 11.12
CA LYS A 199 -21.31 -11.23 11.86
C LYS A 199 -20.44 -12.11 10.95
N ASP A 200 -21.00 -12.54 9.83
CA ASP A 200 -20.37 -13.50 8.93
C ASP A 200 -19.81 -12.88 7.66
N VAL A 201 -20.17 -11.63 7.37
CA VAL A 201 -19.70 -10.88 6.21
C VAL A 201 -19.36 -9.46 6.65
N HIS A 202 -18.08 -9.09 6.60
CA HIS A 202 -17.63 -7.79 7.10
C HIS A 202 -17.64 -6.70 6.02
N GLY A 203 -17.55 -7.09 4.75
CA GLY A 203 -17.59 -6.13 3.66
C GLY A 203 -17.48 -6.77 2.28
N GLN A 204 -17.29 -5.90 1.30
CA GLN A 204 -17.16 -6.24 -0.11
C GLN A 204 -15.83 -5.72 -0.66
N LEU A 205 -15.20 -6.52 -1.53
CA LEU A 205 -14.02 -6.16 -2.29
C LEU A 205 -14.37 -6.20 -3.79
N SER A 206 -14.29 -5.04 -4.44
CA SER A 206 -14.40 -4.92 -5.89
C SER A 206 -13.01 -4.83 -6.51
N ILE A 207 -12.67 -5.79 -7.37
CA ILE A 207 -11.42 -5.82 -8.13
C ILE A 207 -11.74 -5.36 -9.55
N ILE A 208 -11.22 -4.19 -9.92
CA ILE A 208 -11.36 -3.62 -11.25
C ILE A 208 -10.04 -3.78 -11.98
N GLN A 209 -10.07 -4.56 -13.05
CA GLN A 209 -8.97 -4.70 -13.99
C GLN A 209 -9.24 -3.87 -15.24
N ARG A 210 -8.45 -2.82 -15.40
CA ARG A 210 -8.53 -1.98 -16.59
C ARG A 210 -7.94 -2.68 -17.80
N SER A 211 -8.65 -2.61 -18.92
CA SER A 211 -8.12 -3.10 -20.20
C SER A 211 -6.98 -2.19 -20.66
N SER A 212 -5.97 -2.79 -21.30
CA SER A 212 -4.89 -2.03 -21.91
C SER A 212 -5.45 -1.22 -23.08
N TRP A 213 -5.08 0.06 -23.18
CA TRP A 213 -5.52 0.97 -24.25
C TRP A 213 -5.29 0.40 -25.67
N GLU A 214 -4.27 -0.45 -25.83
CA GLU A 214 -3.94 -1.15 -27.08
C GLU A 214 -5.03 -2.14 -27.54
N ARG A 215 -5.84 -2.66 -26.61
CA ARG A 215 -6.99 -3.53 -26.88
C ARG A 215 -8.28 -2.71 -26.73
N LYS A 216 -8.50 -1.77 -27.66
CA LYS A 216 -9.66 -0.85 -27.75
C LYS A 216 -11.06 -1.49 -27.66
N ALA A 217 -11.18 -2.82 -27.62
CA ALA A 217 -12.44 -3.56 -27.64
C ALA A 217 -12.79 -4.27 -26.31
N GLU A 218 -11.90 -4.29 -25.32
CA GLU A 218 -12.12 -5.06 -24.09
C GLU A 218 -12.65 -4.17 -22.95
N ARG A 219 -13.80 -4.53 -22.37
CA ARG A 219 -14.37 -3.81 -21.22
C ARG A 219 -13.51 -4.04 -19.97
N ASP A 220 -13.55 -3.08 -19.05
CA ASP A 220 -12.99 -3.27 -17.71
C ASP A 220 -13.59 -4.52 -17.07
N HIS A 221 -12.73 -5.37 -16.51
CA HIS A 221 -13.16 -6.59 -15.84
C HIS A 221 -13.40 -6.29 -14.37
N LEU A 222 -14.67 -6.30 -13.96
CA LEU A 222 -15.08 -6.14 -12.57
C LEU A 222 -15.36 -7.50 -11.95
N ARG A 223 -14.72 -7.77 -10.81
CA ARG A 223 -15.01 -8.95 -9.98
C ARG A 223 -15.32 -8.51 -8.57
N ILE A 224 -16.41 -9.01 -8.02
CA ILE A 224 -16.89 -8.62 -6.70
C ILE A 224 -16.84 -9.84 -5.78
N TYR A 225 -16.17 -9.68 -4.65
CA TYR A 225 -16.08 -10.67 -3.59
C TYR A 225 -16.62 -10.08 -2.29
N GLN A 226 -17.18 -10.92 -1.45
CA GLN A 226 -17.43 -10.60 -0.04
C GLN A 226 -16.27 -11.13 0.80
N TYR A 227 -15.98 -10.48 1.91
CA TYR A 227 -14.91 -10.90 2.79
C TYR A 227 -15.33 -11.00 4.26
N LYS A 228 -14.70 -11.95 4.95
CA LYS A 228 -14.75 -12.09 6.42
C LYS A 228 -13.33 -11.98 6.94
N ILE A 229 -13.13 -11.03 7.85
CA ILE A 229 -11.88 -10.86 8.58
C ILE A 229 -11.89 -11.85 9.74
N GLN A 230 -10.81 -12.62 9.86
CA GLN A 230 -10.52 -13.52 10.97
C GLN A 230 -9.22 -13.05 11.65
N ASP A 231 -8.86 -13.63 12.78
CA ASP A 231 -7.74 -13.15 13.62
C ASP A 231 -6.41 -13.00 12.87
N ARG A 232 -6.11 -13.86 11.88
CA ARG A 232 -4.82 -13.88 11.18
C ARG A 232 -4.93 -13.87 9.66
N ASN A 233 -6.14 -13.79 9.13
CA ASN A 233 -6.41 -13.98 7.72
C ASN A 233 -7.72 -13.29 7.32
N VAL A 234 -7.85 -13.06 6.02
CA VAL A 234 -9.09 -12.61 5.41
C VAL A 234 -9.53 -13.70 4.45
N VAL A 235 -10.79 -14.12 4.57
CA VAL A 235 -11.40 -15.09 3.67
C VAL A 235 -12.29 -14.36 2.68
N PHE A 236 -12.11 -14.65 1.39
CA PHE A 236 -12.90 -14.08 0.29
C PHE A 236 -13.82 -15.14 -0.30
N PHE A 237 -15.06 -14.77 -0.58
CA PHE A 237 -16.05 -15.65 -1.22
C PHE A 237 -16.88 -14.86 -2.23
N ALA A 238 -17.43 -15.57 -3.22
CA ALA A 238 -18.35 -14.97 -4.17
C ALA A 238 -19.63 -14.50 -3.46
N ARG A 239 -20.26 -13.44 -3.97
CA ARG A 239 -21.56 -12.98 -3.43
C ARG A 239 -22.57 -14.13 -3.45
N GLY A 240 -23.30 -14.30 -2.35
CA GLY A 240 -24.31 -15.35 -2.20
C GLY A 240 -23.80 -16.70 -1.71
N MET A 241 -22.49 -16.86 -1.51
CA MET A 241 -21.87 -18.11 -1.04
C MET A 241 -21.48 -18.10 0.46
N SER A 242 -22.04 -17.17 1.24
CA SER A 242 -21.79 -17.11 2.69
C SER A 242 -22.51 -18.26 3.40
N ALA A 243 -21.89 -18.84 4.43
CA ALA A 243 -22.47 -19.91 5.25
C ALA A 243 -23.78 -19.50 5.97
N ALA A 244 -24.11 -18.20 6.03
CA ALA A 244 -25.39 -17.71 6.55
C ALA A 244 -26.55 -17.81 5.52
N VAL A 245 -26.26 -18.19 4.27
CA VAL A 245 -27.22 -18.29 3.16
C VAL A 245 -27.42 -19.76 2.72
N LEU A 246 -26.69 -20.70 3.31
CA LEU A 246 -26.82 -22.15 3.13
C LEU A 246 -27.43 -22.78 4.37
#